data_AF-A0A5S4TD40-F1
#
_entry.id   AF-A0A5S4TD40-F1
#
_cell.length_a   1.000
_cell.length_b   1.000
_cell.length_c   1.000
_cell.angle_alpha   90.00
_cell.angle_beta   90.00
_cell.angle_gamma   90.00
#
_symmetry.space_group_name_H-M   'P 1'
#
loop_
_entity.id
_entity.type
_entity.pdbx_description
1 polymer ?
#
loop_
_entity_poly.entity_id
_entity_poly.type
_entity_poly.pdbx_seq_one_letter_code
_entity_poly.pdbx_strand_id
1 'polypeptide(L)'
;GLVSDLIRKPASEMLQLQDLVAGYTRNSAYQLRLDDKAGTLQKGKSADFMILDRNLLHTPALEVSKVTPKTVIFEGRVVSGHF
;
A
#
# COMPACT_ATOMS: atom_id res chain seq x y z
N GLY A 1 13.73 20.39 -5.81
CA GLY A 1 15.14 20.75 -5.63
C GLY A 1 15.85 20.35 -6.90
N LEU A 2 16.42 21.30 -7.63
CA LEU A 2 16.65 21.25 -9.09
C LEU A 2 17.28 19.96 -9.64
N VAL A 3 18.06 19.23 -8.85
CA VAL A 3 18.67 17.93 -9.22
C VAL A 3 17.69 16.74 -9.17
N SER A 4 16.69 16.74 -8.28
CA SER A 4 15.69 15.68 -8.19
C SER A 4 14.73 15.68 -9.38
N ASP A 5 14.45 16.86 -9.94
CA ASP A 5 13.49 17.02 -11.04
C ASP A 5 14.10 16.60 -12.38
N LEU A 6 15.44 16.62 -12.51
CA LEU A 6 16.19 16.17 -13.70
C LEU A 6 16.27 14.64 -13.84
N ILE A 7 16.09 13.88 -12.75
CA ILE A 7 16.12 12.41 -12.75
C ILE A 7 14.70 11.81 -12.81
N ARG A 8 13.68 12.63 -12.51
CA ARG A 8 12.30 12.16 -12.45
C ARG A 8 11.76 11.93 -13.86
N LYS A 9 11.23 10.72 -14.08
CA LYS A 9 10.51 10.39 -15.31
C LYS A 9 9.31 11.34 -15.54
N PRO A 10 8.88 11.54 -16.79
CA PRO A 10 7.74 12.40 -17.10
C PRO A 10 6.49 12.02 -16.30
N ALA A 11 5.61 12.99 -16.05
CA ALA A 11 4.34 12.75 -15.36
C ALA A 11 3.46 11.70 -16.08
N SER A 12 3.61 11.56 -17.40
CA SER A 12 2.92 10.53 -18.20
C SER A 12 3.35 9.10 -17.89
N GLU A 13 4.52 8.90 -17.27
CA GLU A 13 4.99 7.58 -16.82
C GLU A 13 4.62 7.29 -15.35
N MET A 14 3.94 8.22 -14.67
CA MET A 14 3.46 7.97 -13.30
C MET A 14 2.25 7.04 -13.33
N LEU A 15 2.37 5.90 -12.66
CA LEU A 15 1.26 4.97 -12.45
C LEU A 15 0.19 5.60 -11.56
N GLN A 16 -1.08 5.22 -11.80
CA GLN A 16 -2.17 5.65 -10.93
C GLN A 16 -2.03 4.98 -9.56
N LEU A 17 -2.37 5.72 -8.51
CA LEU A 17 -2.24 5.24 -7.13
C LEU A 17 -3.04 3.94 -6.90
N GLN A 18 -4.21 3.81 -7.52
CA GLN A 18 -5.04 2.61 -7.40
C GLN A 18 -4.35 1.37 -8.00
N ASP A 19 -3.63 1.53 -9.10
CA ASP A 19 -2.86 0.45 -9.72
C ASP A 19 -1.70 0.03 -8.83
N LEU A 20 -1.02 0.99 -8.19
CA LEU A 20 0.03 0.71 -7.21
C LEU A 20 -0.51 -0.04 -5.99
N VAL A 21 -1.63 0.41 -5.42
CA VAL A 21 -2.27 -0.29 -4.29
C VAL A 21 -2.64 -1.72 -4.66
N ALA A 22 -3.25 -1.93 -5.83
CA ALA A 22 -3.55 -3.28 -6.32
C ALA A 22 -2.28 -4.10 -6.56
N GLY A 23 -1.23 -3.47 -7.10
CA GLY A 23 0.11 -4.02 -7.31
C GLY A 23 0.69 -4.61 -6.03
N TYR A 24 0.75 -3.83 -4.96
CA TYR A 24 1.32 -4.21 -3.67
C TYR A 24 0.40 -5.08 -2.78
N THR A 25 -0.81 -5.39 -3.23
CA THR A 25 -1.78 -6.19 -2.44
C THR A 25 -2.25 -7.39 -3.25
N ARG A 26 -3.44 -7.31 -3.86
CA ARG A 26 -4.09 -8.35 -4.64
C ARG A 26 -3.19 -8.95 -5.72
N ASN A 27 -2.53 -8.11 -6.52
CA ASN A 27 -1.78 -8.58 -7.68
C ASN A 27 -0.48 -9.29 -7.24
N SER A 28 0.17 -8.82 -6.18
CA SER A 28 1.33 -9.51 -5.58
C SER A 28 0.93 -10.86 -4.98
N ALA A 29 -0.19 -10.92 -4.24
CA ALA A 29 -0.69 -12.18 -3.70
C ALA A 29 -0.99 -13.20 -4.81
N TYR A 30 -1.61 -12.76 -5.91
CA TYR A 30 -1.86 -13.61 -7.08
C TYR A 30 -0.57 -14.13 -7.72
N GLN A 31 0.43 -13.26 -7.92
CA GLN A 31 1.74 -13.67 -8.46
C GLN A 31 2.42 -14.74 -7.61
N LEU A 32 2.21 -14.68 -6.29
CA LEU A 32 2.76 -15.65 -5.33
C LEU A 32 1.84 -16.86 -5.09
N ARG A 33 0.69 -16.96 -5.77
CA ARG A 33 -0.34 -18.00 -5.54
C ARG A 33 -0.83 -18.05 -4.08
N LEU A 34 -0.93 -16.87 -3.48
CA LEU A 34 -1.45 -16.64 -2.13
C LEU A 34 -2.78 -15.87 -2.15
N ASP A 35 -3.38 -15.68 -3.33
CA ASP A 35 -4.60 -14.90 -3.49
C ASP A 35 -5.83 -15.53 -2.84
N ASP A 36 -5.82 -16.84 -2.57
CA ASP A 36 -6.82 -17.52 -1.73
C ASP A 36 -6.67 -17.20 -0.24
N LYS A 37 -5.49 -16.77 0.20
CA LYS A 37 -5.11 -16.58 1.60
C LYS A 37 -4.90 -15.12 2.02
N ALA A 38 -4.45 -14.26 1.12
CA ALA A 38 -3.99 -12.91 1.43
C ALA A 38 -4.27 -11.89 0.30
N GLY A 39 -3.83 -10.66 0.49
CA GLY A 39 -3.85 -9.59 -0.52
C GLY A 39 -5.17 -8.82 -0.66
N THR A 40 -6.24 -9.23 0.01
CA THR A 40 -7.51 -8.50 0.07
C THR A 40 -8.20 -8.68 1.41
N LEU A 41 -8.97 -7.69 1.85
CA LEU A 41 -9.84 -7.82 3.03
C LEU A 41 -11.13 -8.57 2.67
N GLN A 42 -11.14 -9.88 2.89
CA GLN A 42 -12.28 -10.77 2.64
C GLN A 42 -12.38 -11.83 3.74
N LYS A 43 -13.61 -12.27 4.06
CA LYS A 43 -13.84 -13.34 5.04
C LYS A 43 -13.12 -14.62 4.61
N GLY A 44 -12.44 -15.28 5.55
CA GLY A 44 -11.72 -16.53 5.33
C GLY A 44 -10.24 -16.37 4.96
N LYS A 45 -9.79 -15.15 4.65
CA LYS A 45 -8.38 -14.82 4.43
C LYS A 45 -7.66 -14.49 5.74
N SER A 46 -6.33 -14.57 5.71
CA SER A 46 -5.48 -14.09 6.80
C SER A 46 -5.75 -12.62 7.09
N ALA A 47 -5.76 -12.28 8.38
CA ALA A 47 -5.96 -10.91 8.86
C ALA A 47 -4.63 -10.14 8.80
N ASP A 48 -4.13 -9.94 7.59
CA ASP A 48 -2.91 -9.18 7.27
C ASP A 48 -3.30 -7.82 6.69
N PHE A 49 -3.23 -6.77 7.51
CA PHE A 49 -3.57 -5.42 7.09
C PHE A 49 -2.93 -4.36 7.97
N MET A 50 -3.01 -3.11 7.52
CA MET A 50 -2.54 -1.96 8.28
C MET A 50 -3.60 -0.88 8.32
N ILE A 51 -3.60 -0.12 9.42
CA ILE A 51 -4.35 1.12 9.55
C ILE A 51 -3.35 2.24 9.28
N LEU A 52 -3.63 3.06 8.26
CA LEU A 52 -2.79 4.19 7.89
C LEU A 52 -3.15 5.44 8.70
N ASP A 53 -2.19 6.34 8.87
CA ASP A 53 -2.38 7.62 9.58
C ASP A 53 -3.28 8.61 8.81
N ARG A 54 -3.44 8.42 7.50
CA ARG A 54 -4.33 9.19 6.63
C ARG A 54 -4.83 8.36 5.45
N ASN A 55 -5.89 8.82 4.80
CA ASN A 55 -6.39 8.19 3.59
C ASN A 55 -5.42 8.40 2.42
N LEU A 56 -4.84 7.30 1.94
CA LEU A 56 -3.91 7.28 0.82
C LEU A 56 -4.52 7.88 -0.47
N LEU A 57 -5.80 7.60 -0.74
CA LEU A 57 -6.49 8.04 -1.96
C LEU A 57 -6.75 9.55 -2.04
N HIS A 58 -6.69 10.24 -0.89
CA HIS A 58 -6.81 11.69 -0.80
C HIS A 58 -5.46 12.37 -0.50
N THR A 59 -4.36 11.62 -0.54
CA THR A 59 -3.01 12.15 -0.31
C THR A 59 -2.39 12.58 -1.64
N PRO A 60 -1.80 13.78 -1.75
CA PRO A 60 -1.08 14.20 -2.96
C PRO A 60 0.02 13.19 -3.33
N ALA A 61 0.19 12.92 -4.63
CA ALA A 61 1.11 11.87 -5.09
C ALA A 61 2.55 12.01 -4.57
N LEU A 62 3.03 13.25 -4.39
CA LEU A 62 4.37 13.54 -3.85
C LEU A 62 4.50 13.34 -2.34
N GLU A 63 3.38 13.24 -1.63
CA GLU A 63 3.29 13.10 -0.18
C GLU A 63 2.93 11.67 0.25
N VAL A 64 2.58 10.79 -0.70
CA VAL A 64 2.24 9.38 -0.44
C VAL A 64 3.35 8.66 0.34
N SER A 65 4.62 8.97 0.07
CA SER A 65 5.76 8.37 0.78
C SER A 65 5.84 8.77 2.27
N LYS A 66 5.10 9.79 2.70
CA LYS A 66 5.02 10.24 4.09
C LYS A 66 3.80 9.68 4.83
N VAL A 67 2.98 8.87 4.17
CA VAL A 67 1.91 8.12 4.83
C VAL A 67 2.55 7.01 5.64
N THR A 68 2.15 6.88 6.91
CA THR A 68 2.74 5.90 7.83
C THR A 68 1.68 4.97 8.40
N PRO A 69 2.02 3.72 8.74
CA PRO A 69 1.09 2.84 9.43
C PRO A 69 0.91 3.31 10.89
N LYS A 70 -0.33 3.61 11.30
CA LYS A 70 -0.72 3.76 12.71
C LYS A 70 -0.68 2.41 13.44
N THR A 71 -1.09 1.34 12.74
CA THR A 71 -1.09 -0.03 13.27
C THR A 71 -0.79 -1.01 12.17
N VAL A 72 0.02 -2.02 12.47
CA VAL A 72 0.25 -3.18 11.59
C VAL A 72 -0.29 -4.44 12.26
N ILE A 73 -1.15 -5.15 11.56
CA ILE A 73 -1.76 -6.40 11.99
C ILE A 73 -1.25 -7.51 11.06
N PHE A 74 -0.71 -8.56 11.65
CA PHE A 74 -0.21 -9.74 10.95
C PHE A 74 -0.82 -10.99 11.58
N GLU A 75 -1.47 -11.82 10.77
CA GLU A 75 -2.23 -13.01 11.19
C GLU A 75 -3.18 -12.73 12.37
N GLY A 76 -3.83 -11.55 12.34
CA GLY A 76 -4.77 -11.12 13.39
C GLY A 76 -4.13 -10.60 14.67
N ARG A 77 -2.79 -10.50 14.74
CA ARG A 77 -2.07 -9.94 15.89
C ARG A 77 -1.54 -8.56 15.58
N VAL A 78 -1.69 -7.63 16.52
CA VAL A 78 -1.00 -6.33 16.42
C VAL A 78 0.49 -6.56 16.63
N VAL A 79 1.29 -6.28 15.60
CA VAL A 79 2.76 -6.42 15.64
C VAL A 79 3.47 -5.07 15.75
N SER A 80 2.77 -3.98 15.46
CA SER A 80 3.26 -2.61 15.64
C SER A 80 2.10 -1.63 15.80
N GLY A 81 2.30 -0.61 16.64
CA GLY A 81 1.32 0.44 16.90
C GLY A 81 0.15 0.00 17.79
N HIS A 82 -0.93 0.79 17.79
CA HIS A 82 -2.17 0.54 18.53
C HIS A 82 -3.34 1.27 17.86
N PHE A 83 -4.58 0.81 18.07
CA PHE A 83 -5.78 1.41 17.50
C PHE A 83 -6.74 1.93 18.57
#